data_AF-A0A126NHQ3-F1
#
_entry.id   AF-A0A126NHQ3-F1
#
_cell.length_a   1.000
_cell.length_b   1.000
_cell.length_c   1.000
_cell.angle_alpha   90.00
_cell.angle_beta   90.00
_cell.angle_gamma   90.00
#
_symmetry.space_group_name_H-M   'P 1'
#
loop_
_entity.id
_entity.type
_entity.pdbx_description
1 polymer ?
#
loop_
_entity_poly.entity_id
_entity_poly.type
_entity_poly.pdbx_seq_one_letter_code
_entity_poly.pdbx_strand_id
1 'polypeptide(L)'
;MRTRVLAQLVGIGVIVPTMLVALFYSVPGVMFALESFQAGEHVADAVQVLLCIAGGWLGIIALWHAHAALSSNPLAFNKTLVWIGFSCGCVVSLLLIGTTNGSLLFRVLFFGWPLLGVAVFTPPLMHPRQGERSAPHA
;
A
#
# COMPACT_ATOMS: atom_id res chain seq x y z
N MET A 1 10.96 20.19 11.01
CA MET A 1 12.07 19.25 10.71
C MET A 1 11.72 17.80 11.01
N ARG A 2 11.25 17.44 12.21
CA ARG A 2 10.90 16.06 12.60
C ARG A 2 9.97 15.32 11.62
N THR A 3 8.91 15.97 11.13
CA THR A 3 7.92 15.36 10.22
C THR A 3 8.47 15.02 8.83
N ARG A 4 9.40 15.82 8.28
CA ARG A 4 10.04 15.54 6.98
C ARG A 4 11.03 14.37 7.07
N VAL A 5 11.80 14.29 8.15
CA VAL A 5 12.72 13.17 8.40
C VAL A 5 11.93 11.88 8.60
N LEU A 6 10.82 11.93 9.35
CA LEU A 6 9.93 10.78 9.50
C LEU A 6 9.35 10.33 8.14
N ALA A 7 8.89 11.28 7.32
CA ALA A 7 8.37 10.97 5.99
C ALA A 7 9.45 10.31 5.10
N GLN A 8 10.70 10.79 5.14
CA GLN A 8 11.81 10.19 4.38
C GLN A 8 12.18 8.78 4.89
N LEU A 9 12.24 8.57 6.20
CA LEU A 9 12.49 7.26 6.79
C LEU A 9 11.39 6.26 6.41
N VAL A 10 10.14 6.70 6.33
CA VAL A 10 9.01 5.85 5.91
C VAL A 10 9.05 5.60 4.41
N GLY A 11 9.42 6.60 3.59
CA GLY A 11 9.62 6.41 2.16
C GLY A 11 10.69 5.36 1.86
N ILE A 12 11.85 5.47 2.50
CA ILE A 12 12.96 4.53 2.29
C ILE A 12 12.69 3.18 2.98
N GLY A 13 12.16 3.20 4.19
CA GLY A 13 11.98 2.00 5.01
C GLY A 13 10.72 1.20 4.73
N VAL A 14 9.72 1.75 4.04
CA VAL A 14 8.44 1.08 3.80
C VAL A 14 8.05 1.10 2.33
N ILE A 15 8.06 2.27 1.68
CA ILE A 15 7.62 2.36 0.27
C ILE A 15 8.57 1.59 -0.65
N VAL A 16 9.89 1.79 -0.51
CA VAL A 16 10.88 1.12 -1.37
C VAL A 16 10.84 -0.41 -1.24
N PRO A 17 10.89 -1.02 -0.03
CA PRO A 17 10.74 -2.46 0.13
C PRO A 17 9.42 -2.98 -0.44
N THR A 18 8.31 -2.27 -0.19
CA THR A 18 6.98 -2.67 -0.72
C THR A 18 6.98 -2.69 -2.25
N MET A 19 7.55 -1.68 -2.90
CA MET A 19 7.66 -1.61 -4.36
C MET A 19 8.54 -2.73 -4.92
N LEU A 20 9.68 -3.03 -4.30
CA LEU A 20 10.56 -4.09 -4.74
C LEU A 20 9.88 -5.46 -4.66
N VAL A 21 9.21 -5.75 -3.55
CA VAL A 21 8.44 -6.98 -3.37
C VAL A 21 7.32 -7.07 -4.42
N ALA A 22 6.55 -6.00 -4.61
CA ALA A 22 5.46 -5.99 -5.58
C ALA A 22 5.96 -6.18 -7.03
N LEU A 23 7.06 -5.53 -7.41
CA LEU A 23 7.70 -5.74 -8.72
C LEU A 23 8.17 -7.18 -8.90
N PHE A 24 8.86 -7.72 -7.89
CA PHE A 24 9.38 -9.08 -7.93
C PHE A 24 8.27 -10.13 -8.09
N TYR A 25 7.15 -9.98 -7.37
CA TYR A 25 6.04 -10.93 -7.44
C TYR A 25 5.05 -10.66 -8.59
N SER A 26 5.03 -9.46 -9.17
CA SER A 26 4.17 -9.15 -10.33
C SER A 26 4.55 -9.98 -11.56
N VAL A 27 5.85 -10.15 -11.82
CA VAL A 27 6.34 -10.92 -12.99
C VAL A 27 5.88 -12.39 -12.96
N PRO A 28 6.17 -13.18 -11.92
CA PRO A 28 5.71 -14.56 -11.84
C PRO A 28 4.18 -14.66 -11.73
N GLY A 29 3.52 -13.70 -11.06
CA GLY A 29 2.07 -13.70 -10.94
C GLY A 29 1.35 -13.46 -12.28
N VAL A 30 1.87 -12.56 -13.12
CA VAL A 30 1.34 -12.35 -14.49
C VAL A 30 1.62 -13.56 -15.38
N MET A 31 2.81 -14.15 -15.30
CA MET A 31 3.12 -15.36 -16.07
C MET A 31 2.20 -16.52 -15.69
N PHE A 32 2.03 -16.78 -14.40
CA PHE A 32 1.09 -17.78 -13.90
C PHE A 32 -0.35 -17.52 -14.40
N ALA A 33 -0.81 -16.27 -14.36
CA ALA A 33 -2.14 -15.93 -14.83
C ALA A 33 -2.31 -16.20 -16.33
N LEU A 34 -1.33 -15.82 -17.14
CA LEU A 34 -1.35 -16.07 -18.59
C LEU A 34 -1.35 -17.56 -18.92
N GLU A 35 -0.48 -18.35 -18.26
CA GLU A 35 -0.44 -19.80 -18.43
C GLU A 35 -1.77 -20.46 -18.05
N SER A 36 -2.35 -20.05 -16.92
CA SER A 36 -3.64 -20.56 -16.43
C SER A 36 -4.79 -20.23 -17.39
N PHE A 37 -4.82 -19.02 -17.95
CA PHE A 37 -5.84 -18.66 -18.96
C PHE A 37 -5.66 -19.42 -20.27
N GLN A 38 -4.42 -19.67 -20.68
CA GLN A 38 -4.13 -20.44 -21.90
C GLN A 38 -4.48 -21.92 -21.75
N ALA A 39 -4.18 -22.51 -20.60
CA ALA A 39 -4.52 -23.90 -20.30
C ALA A 39 -6.01 -24.10 -20.00
N GLY A 40 -6.73 -23.04 -19.59
CA GLY A 40 -8.10 -23.12 -19.11
C GLY A 40 -8.23 -23.80 -17.73
N GLU A 41 -7.10 -24.04 -17.07
CA GLU A 41 -7.00 -24.63 -15.73
C GLU A 41 -6.69 -23.53 -14.72
N HIS A 42 -7.11 -23.71 -13.46
CA HIS A 42 -6.80 -22.75 -12.38
C HIS A 42 -7.20 -21.29 -12.65
N VAL A 43 -8.21 -21.07 -13.50
CA VAL A 43 -8.67 -19.72 -13.90
C VAL A 43 -9.08 -18.87 -12.70
N ALA A 44 -9.70 -19.48 -11.68
CA ALA A 44 -10.06 -18.79 -10.45
C ALA A 44 -8.81 -18.28 -9.69
N ASP A 45 -7.76 -19.11 -9.59
CA ASP A 45 -6.50 -18.75 -8.94
C ASP A 45 -5.79 -17.64 -9.74
N ALA A 46 -5.82 -17.71 -11.07
CA ALA A 46 -5.26 -16.69 -11.96
C ALA A 46 -5.94 -15.32 -11.79
N VAL A 47 -7.28 -15.30 -11.73
CA VAL A 47 -8.05 -14.08 -11.46
C VAL A 47 -7.72 -13.53 -10.07
N GLN A 48 -7.63 -14.39 -9.06
CA GLN A 48 -7.25 -13.97 -7.71
C GLN A 48 -5.85 -13.35 -7.68
N VAL A 49 -4.87 -13.95 -8.35
CA VAL A 49 -3.50 -13.40 -8.45
C VAL A 49 -3.50 -12.04 -9.14
N LEU A 50 -4.23 -11.86 -10.24
CA LEU A 50 -4.36 -10.57 -10.92
C LEU A 50 -5.01 -9.50 -10.04
N LEU A 51 -6.05 -9.87 -9.28
CA LEU A 51 -6.68 -8.96 -8.31
C LEU A 51 -5.71 -8.57 -7.19
N CYS A 52 -4.88 -9.50 -6.71
CA CYS A 52 -3.84 -9.21 -5.72
C CYS A 52 -2.79 -8.25 -6.28
N ILE A 53 -2.36 -8.44 -7.54
CA ILE A 53 -1.41 -7.53 -8.20
C ILE A 53 -2.04 -6.14 -8.32
N ALA A 54 -3.23 -6.04 -8.93
CA ALA A 54 -3.92 -4.77 -9.11
C ALA A 54 -4.14 -4.04 -7.77
N GLY A 55 -4.63 -4.76 -6.76
CA GLY A 55 -4.87 -4.19 -5.44
C GLY A 55 -3.60 -3.78 -4.69
N GLY A 56 -2.53 -4.58 -4.80
CA GLY A 56 -1.22 -4.26 -4.25
C GLY A 56 -0.64 -2.97 -4.87
N TRP A 57 -0.74 -2.81 -6.18
CA TRP A 57 -0.33 -1.60 -6.89
C TRP A 57 -1.17 -0.38 -6.50
N LEU A 58 -2.50 -0.53 -6.35
CA LEU A 58 -3.37 0.54 -5.83
C LEU A 58 -2.94 0.99 -4.42
N GLY A 59 -2.58 0.04 -3.55
CA GLY A 59 -2.04 0.34 -2.22
C GLY A 59 -0.74 1.12 -2.25
N ILE A 60 0.19 0.75 -3.14
CA ILE A 60 1.47 1.46 -3.35
C ILE A 60 1.23 2.90 -3.85
N ILE A 61 0.34 3.08 -4.82
CA ILE A 61 0.00 4.41 -5.36
C ILE A 61 -0.59 5.30 -4.25
N ALA A 62 -1.47 4.76 -3.40
CA ALA A 62 -2.00 5.49 -2.26
C ALA A 62 -0.91 5.84 -1.23
N LEU A 63 0.03 4.92 -0.95
CA LEU A 63 1.19 5.19 -0.09
C LEU A 63 2.06 6.32 -0.64
N TRP A 64 2.29 6.32 -1.96
CA TRP A 64 3.03 7.37 -2.65
C TRP A 64 2.31 8.71 -2.57
N HIS A 65 0.99 8.74 -2.80
CA HIS A 65 0.19 9.96 -2.67
C HIS A 65 0.18 10.50 -1.23
N ALA A 66 0.10 9.62 -0.23
CA ALA A 66 0.22 10.00 1.19
C ALA A 66 1.59 10.61 1.49
N HIS A 67 2.67 9.98 1.01
CA HIS A 67 4.03 10.49 1.16
C HIS A 67 4.25 11.84 0.45
N ALA A 68 3.71 12.00 -0.77
CA ALA A 68 3.74 13.25 -1.51
C ALA A 68 3.01 14.36 -0.75
N ALA A 69 1.80 14.10 -0.23
CA ALA A 69 1.03 15.09 0.53
C ALA A 69 1.67 15.51 1.87
N LEU A 70 2.51 14.65 2.45
CA LEU A 70 3.32 14.96 3.62
C LEU A 70 4.58 15.78 3.27
N SER A 71 5.10 15.66 2.04
CA SER A 71 6.35 16.31 1.60
C SER A 71 6.14 17.61 0.84
N SER A 72 5.04 17.76 0.08
CA SER A 72 4.67 18.94 -0.69
C SER A 72 3.24 19.42 -0.39
N ASN A 73 2.94 20.69 -0.67
CA ASN A 73 1.73 21.39 -0.24
C ASN A 73 0.41 20.61 -0.55
N PRO A 74 -0.58 20.62 0.37
CA PRO A 74 -1.72 19.69 0.41
C PRO A 74 -2.85 19.96 -0.61
N LEU A 75 -2.65 20.84 -1.59
CA LEU A 75 -3.75 21.44 -2.38
C LEU A 75 -4.49 20.48 -3.32
N ALA A 76 -4.03 19.24 -3.51
CA ALA A 76 -4.72 18.21 -4.30
C ALA A 76 -4.85 16.86 -3.56
N PHE A 77 -4.84 16.87 -2.22
CA PHE A 77 -4.89 15.63 -1.44
C PHE A 77 -6.32 15.05 -1.37
N ASN A 78 -6.62 14.09 -2.24
CA ASN A 78 -7.87 13.34 -2.18
C ASN A 78 -7.78 12.23 -1.10
N LYS A 79 -8.24 12.57 0.11
CA LYS A 79 -8.31 11.65 1.26
C LYS A 79 -9.00 10.33 0.92
N THR A 80 -10.12 10.39 0.20
CA THR A 80 -10.93 9.22 -0.12
C THR A 80 -10.15 8.20 -0.95
N LEU A 81 -9.43 8.68 -1.97
CA LEU A 81 -8.64 7.80 -2.85
C LEU A 81 -7.49 7.13 -2.10
N VAL A 82 -6.83 7.85 -1.18
CA VAL A 82 -5.77 7.29 -0.32
C VAL A 82 -6.32 6.23 0.63
N TRP A 83 -7.48 6.48 1.25
CA TRP A 83 -8.12 5.50 2.12
C TRP A 83 -8.56 4.23 1.38
N ILE A 84 -9.08 4.38 0.16
CA ILE A 84 -9.42 3.24 -0.70
C ILE A 84 -8.16 2.41 -0.99
N GLY A 85 -7.08 3.05 -1.44
CA GLY A 85 -5.84 2.32 -1.70
C GLY A 85 -5.23 1.68 -0.44
N PHE A 86 -5.30 2.34 0.72
CA PHE A 86 -4.89 1.75 2.00
C PHE A 86 -5.70 0.50 2.35
N SER A 87 -7.02 0.58 2.24
CA SER A 87 -7.89 -0.57 2.50
C SER A 87 -7.58 -1.73 1.56
N CYS A 88 -7.37 -1.43 0.27
CA CYS A 88 -7.04 -2.42 -0.75
C CYS A 88 -5.68 -3.08 -0.47
N GLY A 89 -4.65 -2.29 -0.18
CA GLY A 89 -3.33 -2.81 0.19
C GLY A 89 -3.36 -3.68 1.45
N CYS A 90 -4.11 -3.29 2.49
CA CYS A 90 -4.30 -4.09 3.70
C CYS A 90 -4.99 -5.44 3.40
N VAL A 91 -6.06 -5.43 2.61
CA VAL A 91 -6.78 -6.66 2.24
C VAL A 91 -5.88 -7.60 1.46
N VAL A 92 -5.14 -7.10 0.47
CA VAL A 92 -4.19 -7.90 -0.31
C VAL A 92 -3.07 -8.45 0.59
N SER A 93 -2.52 -7.64 1.48
CA SER A 93 -1.50 -8.09 2.45
C SER A 93 -2.01 -9.21 3.34
N LEU A 94 -3.20 -9.06 3.94
CA LEU A 94 -3.79 -10.09 4.80
C LEU A 94 -4.08 -11.37 4.02
N LEU A 95 -4.59 -11.23 2.79
CA LEU A 95 -4.87 -12.36 1.92
C LEU A 95 -3.57 -13.12 1.60
N LEU A 96 -2.51 -12.43 1.17
CA LEU A 96 -1.21 -13.05 0.90
C LEU A 96 -0.60 -13.71 2.13
N ILE A 97 -0.73 -13.11 3.32
CA ILE A 97 -0.26 -13.74 4.57
C ILE A 97 -1.05 -15.01 4.88
N GLY A 98 -2.36 -15.00 4.61
CA GLY A 98 -3.25 -16.14 4.85
C GLY A 98 -3.04 -17.29 3.87
N THR A 99 -2.83 -16.99 2.58
CA THR A 99 -2.81 -17.99 1.50
C THR A 99 -1.42 -18.50 1.14
N THR A 100 -0.37 -17.70 1.35
CA THR A 100 0.99 -18.13 1.00
C THR A 100 1.50 -19.14 2.01
N ASN A 101 2.08 -20.26 1.57
CA ASN A 101 2.70 -21.23 2.49
C ASN A 101 4.10 -20.78 2.97
N GLY A 102 4.55 -21.28 4.13
CA GLY A 102 5.85 -20.94 4.74
C GLY A 102 5.74 -20.35 6.15
N SER A 103 6.86 -19.90 6.72
CA SER A 103 6.92 -19.31 8.07
C SER A 103 6.11 -18.02 8.17
N LEU A 104 5.34 -17.85 9.24
CA LEU A 104 4.56 -16.63 9.51
C LEU A 104 5.47 -15.39 9.54
N LEU A 105 6.69 -15.53 10.06
CA LEU A 105 7.67 -14.45 10.09
C LEU A 105 8.06 -14.01 8.66
N PHE A 106 8.27 -14.95 7.75
CA PHE A 106 8.52 -14.64 6.34
C PHE A 106 7.34 -13.91 5.71
N ARG A 107 6.11 -14.41 5.94
CA ARG A 107 4.89 -13.82 5.36
C ARG A 107 4.68 -12.38 5.83
N VAL A 108 4.81 -12.13 7.13
CA VAL A 108 4.67 -10.78 7.69
C VAL A 108 5.81 -9.86 7.24
N LEU A 109 7.04 -10.37 7.18
CA LEU A 109 8.19 -9.56 6.75
C LEU A 109 8.14 -9.20 5.27
N PHE A 110 7.56 -10.03 4.40
CA PHE A 110 7.46 -9.74 2.97
C PHE A 110 6.15 -9.04 2.58
N PHE A 111 5.02 -9.44 3.15
CA PHE A 111 3.70 -8.93 2.76
C PHE A 111 3.12 -7.93 3.77
N GLY A 112 3.73 -7.74 4.94
CA GLY A 112 3.21 -6.85 5.99
C GLY A 112 3.57 -5.37 5.83
N TRP A 113 4.41 -5.01 4.86
CA TRP A 113 4.81 -3.61 4.65
C TRP A 113 3.64 -2.64 4.37
N PRO A 114 2.62 -3.00 3.57
CA PRO A 114 1.45 -2.15 3.40
C PRO A 114 0.71 -1.88 4.73
N LEU A 115 0.60 -2.88 5.61
CA LEU A 115 0.00 -2.72 6.94
C LEU A 115 0.80 -1.74 7.80
N LEU A 116 2.13 -1.86 7.78
CA LEU A 116 3.03 -0.94 8.47
C LEU A 116 2.90 0.48 7.90
N GLY A 117 2.81 0.61 6.57
CA GLY A 117 2.60 1.87 5.88
C GLY A 117 1.32 2.56 6.37
N VAL A 118 0.19 1.86 6.37
CA VAL A 118 -1.07 2.41 6.90
C VAL A 118 -0.92 2.82 8.37
N ALA A 119 -0.36 1.96 9.21
CA ALA A 119 -0.16 2.27 10.63
C ALA A 119 0.67 3.55 10.88
N VAL A 120 1.65 3.82 10.02
CA VAL A 120 2.52 4.99 10.15
C VAL A 120 1.91 6.25 9.52
N PHE A 121 1.20 6.13 8.40
CA PHE A 121 0.58 7.27 7.72
C PHE A 121 -0.78 7.66 8.29
N THR A 122 -1.53 6.76 8.94
CA THR A 122 -2.85 7.07 9.52
C THR A 122 -2.82 8.17 10.59
N PRO A 123 -1.94 8.12 11.62
CA PRO A 123 -1.90 9.16 12.66
C PRO A 123 -1.68 10.60 12.14
N PRO A 124 -0.71 10.86 11.24
CA PRO A 124 -0.52 12.21 10.69
C PRO A 124 -1.61 12.62 9.69
N LEU A 125 -2.32 11.67 9.05
CA LEU A 125 -3.44 11.97 8.17
C LEU A 125 -4.76 12.22 8.92
N MET A 126 -4.92 11.65 10.12
CA MET A 126 -6.08 11.83 10.99
C MET A 126 -6.00 13.09 11.85
N HIS A 127 -4.79 13.54 12.24
CA HIS A 127 -4.66 14.80 12.98
C HIS A 127 -4.91 15.99 12.04
N PRO A 128 -5.97 16.78 12.27
CA PRO A 128 -6.14 18.05 11.58
C PRO A 128 -4.90 18.91 11.85
N ARG A 129 -4.37 19.58 10.82
CA ARG A 129 -3.34 20.60 11.05
C ARG A 129 -3.92 21.59 12.05
N GLN A 130 -3.20 21.77 13.16
CA GLN A 130 -3.55 22.63 14.29
C GLN A 130 -3.75 24.12 13.93
N GLY A 131 -3.68 24.49 12.64
CA GLY A 131 -3.89 25.84 12.11
C GLY A 131 -5.31 26.17 11.63
N GLU A 132 -6.24 25.21 11.55
CA GLU A 132 -7.65 25.50 11.19
C GLU A 132 -8.53 25.85 12.42
N ARG A 133 -7.99 25.79 13.64
CA ARG A 133 -8.74 26.13 14.87
C ARG A 133 -8.66 27.60 15.29
N SER A 134 -7.98 28.44 14.52
CA SER A 134 -7.76 29.86 14.85
C SER A 134 -8.29 30.82 13.78
N ALA A 135 -9.45 30.52 13.18
CA ALA A 135 -10.28 31.57 12.62
C ALA A 135 -11.28 31.99 13.71
N PRO A 136 -11.06 33.10 14.43
CA PRO A 136 -12.14 33.69 15.18
C PRO A 136 -13.22 34.08 14.16
N HIS A 137 -14.44 33.57 14.36
CA HIS A 137 -15.62 34.16 13.77
C HIS A 137 -15.66 35.63 14.23
N ALA A 138 -15.36 36.54 13.31
CA ALA A 138 -15.66 37.96 13.41
C ALA A 138 -16.89 38.25 12.54
#